data_AF-A0A397DQQ7-F1
#
_entry.id   AF-A0A397DQQ7-F1
#
_cell.length_a   1.000
_cell.length_b   1.000
_cell.length_c   1.000
_cell.angle_alpha   90.00
_cell.angle_beta   90.00
_cell.angle_gamma   90.00
#
_symmetry.space_group_name_H-M   'P 1'
#
loop_
_entity.id
_entity.type
_entity.pdbx_description
1 polymer ?
#
loop_
_entity_poly.entity_id
_entity_poly.type
_entity_poly.pdbx_seq_one_letter_code
_entity_poly.pdbx_strand_id
1 'polypeptide(L)'
;MQVRSYKLPRILCLTVVDPAVVFADLGYHILLEKPMAVTKPDCLRIHAAVKRNNVMLSVCHVMRCSPYSLKLRELTRQLGTVVNIQHMEPVGFWHQVHSYVRGNWRREADATFMLMAKSCHDIDYLHFLMEKPPRAVSSFGSLVHFRP
;
A
#
# COMPACT_ATOMS: atom_id res chain seq x y z
N MET A 1 29.36 -24.00 26.43
CA MET A 1 28.98 -22.92 25.49
C MET A 1 27.60 -23.25 24.93
N GLN A 2 26.54 -22.68 25.50
CA GLN A 2 25.15 -22.96 25.13
C GLN A 2 24.84 -22.21 23.82
N VAL A 3 24.72 -22.94 22.71
CA VAL A 3 24.24 -22.38 21.44
C VAL A 3 22.76 -22.05 21.63
N ARG A 4 22.44 -20.78 21.92
CA ARG A 4 21.05 -20.31 21.84
C ARG A 4 20.60 -20.46 20.38
N SER A 5 19.69 -21.37 20.13
CA SER A 5 18.93 -21.43 18.88
C SER A 5 18.10 -20.15 18.79
N TYR A 6 18.60 -19.15 18.07
CA TYR A 6 17.78 -18.02 17.67
C TYR A 6 16.87 -18.52 16.55
N LYS A 7 15.58 -18.73 16.84
CA LYS A 7 14.56 -18.81 15.79
C LYS A 7 14.60 -17.47 15.05
N LEU A 8 15.16 -17.46 13.84
CA LEU A 8 15.05 -16.31 12.95
C LEU A 8 13.56 -15.93 12.83
N PRO A 9 13.19 -14.64 12.93
CA PRO A 9 11.82 -14.23 12.72
C PRO A 9 11.41 -14.67 11.32
N ARG A 10 10.35 -15.47 11.25
CA ARG A 10 9.83 -15.99 9.99
C ARG A 10 9.07 -14.87 9.28
N ILE A 11 9.80 -14.02 8.55
CA ILE A 11 9.26 -12.89 7.80
C ILE A 11 9.08 -13.32 6.34
N LEU A 12 7.91 -13.06 5.77
CA LEU A 12 7.62 -13.33 4.36
C LEU A 12 7.06 -12.11 3.63
N CYS A 13 7.49 -11.91 2.38
CA CYS A 13 7.03 -10.86 1.48
C CYS A 13 6.04 -11.41 0.43
N LEU A 14 4.81 -10.89 0.38
CA LEU A 14 3.74 -11.39 -0.51
C LEU A 14 2.85 -10.28 -1.07
N THR A 15 2.15 -10.59 -2.17
CA THR A 15 1.23 -9.70 -2.91
C THR A 15 -0.22 -10.18 -3.00
N VAL A 16 -0.65 -11.18 -2.21
CA VAL A 16 -1.97 -11.82 -2.38
C VAL A 16 -2.63 -12.19 -1.04
N VAL A 17 -3.94 -12.01 -0.97
CA VAL A 17 -4.78 -12.15 0.24
C VAL A 17 -4.68 -13.54 0.86
N ASP A 18 -4.91 -14.59 0.06
CA ASP A 18 -4.97 -15.96 0.60
C ASP A 18 -3.61 -16.43 1.14
N PRO A 19 -2.48 -16.23 0.44
CA PRO A 19 -1.15 -16.44 1.03
C PRO A 19 -0.97 -15.67 2.35
N ALA A 20 -1.29 -14.38 2.40
CA ALA A 20 -1.13 -13.58 3.61
C ALA A 20 -1.89 -14.19 4.81
N VAL A 21 -3.12 -14.67 4.60
CA VAL A 21 -3.91 -15.35 5.64
C VAL A 21 -3.25 -16.68 6.06
N VAL A 22 -2.85 -17.52 5.10
CA VAL A 22 -2.22 -18.82 5.37
C VAL A 22 -0.93 -18.64 6.18
N PHE A 23 -0.07 -17.69 5.81
CA PHE A 23 1.18 -17.47 6.53
C PHE A 23 0.96 -16.86 7.92
N ALA A 24 -0.08 -16.04 8.11
CA ALA A 24 -0.46 -15.59 9.44
C ALA A 24 -0.86 -16.78 10.33
N ASP A 25 -1.65 -17.72 9.80
CA ASP A 25 -2.07 -18.94 10.50
C ASP A 25 -0.90 -19.88 10.82
N LEU A 26 0.16 -19.84 10.02
CA LEU A 26 1.41 -20.55 10.30
C LEU A 26 2.33 -19.81 11.29
N GLY A 27 1.92 -18.64 11.80
CA GLY A 27 2.67 -17.85 12.79
C GLY A 27 3.81 -17.00 12.19
N TYR A 28 3.79 -16.74 10.88
CA TYR A 28 4.78 -15.88 10.23
C TYR A 28 4.45 -14.41 10.46
N HIS A 29 5.49 -13.60 10.65
CA HIS A 29 5.37 -12.15 10.53
C HIS A 29 5.31 -11.79 9.04
N ILE A 30 4.52 -10.80 8.68
CA ILE A 30 4.16 -10.54 7.29
C ILE A 30 4.58 -9.12 6.91
N LEU A 31 5.29 -9.03 5.79
CA LEU A 31 5.52 -7.79 5.07
C LEU A 31 4.75 -7.89 3.74
N LEU A 32 3.75 -7.05 3.51
CA LEU A 32 2.99 -7.07 2.26
C LEU A 32 3.46 -5.96 1.34
N GLU A 33 3.54 -6.26 0.05
CA GLU A 33 3.59 -5.22 -0.96
C GLU A 33 2.29 -4.41 -0.96
N LYS A 34 2.39 -3.17 -1.44
CA LYS A 34 1.23 -2.32 -1.65
C LYS A 34 0.58 -2.63 -3.01
N PRO A 35 -0.76 -2.56 -3.14
CA PRO A 35 -1.73 -2.45 -2.06
C PRO A 35 -1.90 -3.78 -1.32
N MET A 36 -2.20 -3.73 0.00
CA MET A 36 -2.46 -4.92 0.82
C MET A 36 -3.58 -5.81 0.25
N ALA A 37 -4.61 -5.18 -0.29
CA ALA A 37 -5.74 -5.78 -1.00
C ALA A 37 -6.45 -4.69 -1.82
N VAL A 38 -7.28 -5.10 -2.77
CA VAL A 38 -8.08 -4.19 -3.62
C VAL A 38 -9.51 -4.00 -3.11
N THR A 39 -9.92 -4.76 -2.09
CA THR A 39 -11.24 -4.64 -1.45
C THR A 39 -11.13 -4.50 0.06
N LYS A 40 -12.06 -3.77 0.67
CA LYS A 40 -12.14 -3.64 2.14
C LYS A 40 -12.37 -5.01 2.83
N PRO A 41 -13.26 -5.90 2.35
CA PRO A 41 -13.42 -7.22 2.96
C PRO A 41 -12.12 -8.03 3.00
N ASP A 42 -11.32 -8.01 1.93
CA ASP A 42 -10.04 -8.70 1.91
C ASP A 42 -9.02 -8.09 2.86
N CYS A 43 -9.00 -6.77 2.98
CA CYS A 43 -8.19 -6.10 4.01
C CYS A 43 -8.56 -6.58 5.42
N LEU A 44 -9.86 -6.73 5.70
CA LEU A 44 -10.36 -7.22 6.99
C LEU A 44 -10.04 -8.70 7.23
N ARG A 45 -10.05 -9.53 6.18
CA ARG A 45 -9.64 -10.94 6.26
C ARG A 45 -8.18 -11.08 6.70
N ILE A 46 -7.27 -10.31 6.08
CA ILE A 46 -5.85 -10.28 6.46
C ILE A 46 -5.71 -9.77 7.91
N HIS A 47 -6.38 -8.67 8.24
CA HIS A 47 -6.33 -8.10 9.60
C HIS A 47 -6.78 -9.10 10.67
N ALA A 48 -7.90 -9.79 10.44
CA ALA A 48 -8.42 -10.80 11.35
C ALA A 48 -7.45 -11.96 11.55
N ALA A 49 -6.77 -12.40 10.47
CA ALA A 49 -5.75 -13.45 10.54
C ALA A 49 -4.52 -13.03 11.34
N VAL A 50 -4.05 -11.81 11.11
CA VAL A 50 -2.92 -11.24 11.85
C VAL A 50 -3.24 -11.09 13.33
N LYS A 51 -4.45 -10.59 13.66
CA LYS A 51 -4.91 -10.41 15.03
C LYS A 51 -5.09 -11.73 15.78
N ARG A 52 -5.74 -12.74 15.19
CA ARG A 52 -5.99 -14.03 15.87
C ARG A 52 -4.69 -14.80 16.17
N ASN A 53 -3.68 -14.66 15.32
CA ASN A 53 -2.39 -15.35 15.45
C ASN A 53 -1.31 -14.52 16.17
N ASN A 54 -1.62 -13.28 16.55
CA ASN A 54 -0.69 -12.36 17.21
C ASN A 54 0.66 -12.20 16.46
N VAL A 55 0.59 -12.06 15.14
CA VAL A 55 1.76 -11.83 14.29
C VAL A 55 1.89 -10.35 13.91
N MET A 56 3.12 -9.90 13.61
CA MET A 56 3.34 -8.57 13.07
C MET A 56 2.92 -8.51 11.60
N LEU A 57 2.30 -7.39 11.20
CA LEU A 57 1.98 -7.06 9.81
C LEU A 57 2.51 -5.66 9.50
N SER A 58 3.20 -5.53 8.38
CA SER A 58 3.55 -4.25 7.79
C SER A 58 3.22 -4.25 6.29
N VAL A 59 2.93 -3.08 5.73
CA VAL A 59 2.70 -2.89 4.28
C VAL A 59 3.80 -1.97 3.76
N CYS A 60 4.40 -2.31 2.62
CA CYS A 60 5.52 -1.62 1.97
C CYS A 60 5.13 -0.26 1.37
N HIS A 61 4.63 0.66 2.19
CA HIS A 61 4.50 2.06 1.83
C HIS A 61 5.86 2.76 1.93
N VAL A 62 6.74 2.49 0.96
CA VAL A 62 8.15 2.91 0.95
C VAL A 62 8.36 4.40 1.19
N MET A 63 7.41 5.25 0.77
CA MET A 63 7.49 6.69 0.96
C MET A 63 7.56 7.08 2.44
N ARG A 64 6.92 6.34 3.35
CA ARG A 64 6.99 6.61 4.80
C ARG A 64 8.39 6.46 5.38
N CYS A 65 9.24 5.67 4.73
CA CYS A 65 10.58 5.35 5.20
C CYS A 65 11.65 6.25 4.58
N SER A 66 11.32 7.07 3.58
CA SER A 66 12.32 7.90 2.92
C SER A 66 12.81 9.03 3.86
N PRO A 67 14.12 9.34 3.90
CA PRO A 67 14.63 10.43 4.75
C PRO A 67 13.95 11.78 4.47
N TYR A 68 13.65 12.05 3.20
CA TYR A 68 12.90 13.23 2.78
C TYR A 68 11.51 13.30 3.41
N SER A 69 10.74 12.21 3.34
CA SER A 69 9.39 12.14 3.89
C SER A 69 9.36 12.24 5.41
N LEU A 70 10.34 11.62 6.08
CA LEU A 70 10.50 11.75 7.53
C LEU A 70 10.77 13.20 7.93
N LYS A 71 11.67 13.89 7.21
CA LYS A 71 11.96 15.30 7.48
C LYS A 71 10.79 16.20 7.16
N LEU A 72 10.07 15.97 6.05
CA LEU A 72 8.90 16.76 5.70
C LEU A 72 7.81 16.63 6.77
N ARG A 73 7.56 15.42 7.29
CA ARG A 73 6.60 15.20 8.38
C ARG A 73 6.98 15.97 9.65
N GLU A 74 8.27 15.98 10.01
CA GLU A 74 8.77 16.77 11.13
C GLU A 74 8.48 18.27 10.93
N LEU A 75 8.78 18.80 9.74
CA LEU A 75 8.54 20.21 9.40
C LEU A 75 7.04 20.55 9.41
N THR A 76 6.18 19.69 8.89
CA THR A 76 4.72 19.94 8.89
C THR A 76 4.15 20.15 10.29
N ARG A 77 4.73 19.51 11.31
CA ARG A 77 4.34 19.70 12.72
C ARG A 77 4.83 21.03 13.30
N GLN A 78 5.84 21.65 12.70
CA GLN A 78 6.42 22.93 13.13
C GLN A 78 5.80 24.14 12.42
N LEU A 79 5.20 23.94 11.24
CA LEU A 79 4.57 25.01 10.44
C LEU A 79 3.24 25.54 11.01
N GLY A 80 2.73 24.94 12.09
CA GLY A 80 1.41 25.25 12.64
C GLY A 80 0.30 24.49 11.92
N THR A 81 -0.81 25.16 11.60
CA THR A 81 -1.96 24.49 10.96
C THR A 81 -1.74 24.39 9.45
N VAL A 82 -1.60 23.17 8.95
CA VAL A 82 -1.58 22.90 7.51
C VAL A 82 -2.92 23.27 6.89
N VAL A 83 -2.93 24.25 5.99
CA VAL A 83 -4.13 24.72 5.28
C VAL A 83 -4.37 23.93 3.99
N ASN A 84 -3.32 23.59 3.25
CA ASN A 84 -3.41 22.89 1.98
C ASN A 84 -2.15 22.05 1.71
N ILE A 85 -2.33 20.89 1.06
CA ILE A 85 -1.25 20.08 0.51
C ILE A 85 -1.58 19.80 -0.95
N GLN A 86 -0.67 20.16 -1.84
CA GLN A 86 -0.72 19.77 -3.24
C GLN A 86 0.35 18.71 -3.50
N HIS A 87 -0.07 17.52 -3.92
CA HIS A 87 0.81 16.41 -4.28
C HIS A 87 0.55 16.03 -5.73
N MET A 88 1.62 15.93 -6.52
CA MET A 88 1.55 15.64 -7.95
C MET A 88 2.45 14.46 -8.28
N GLU A 89 1.84 13.37 -8.76
CA GLU A 89 2.54 12.20 -9.28
C GLU A 89 2.39 12.16 -10.81
N PRO A 90 3.44 12.47 -11.60
CA PRO A 90 3.38 12.32 -13.04
C PRO A 90 3.41 10.83 -13.42
N VAL A 91 2.25 10.28 -13.79
CA VAL A 91 2.13 8.89 -14.26
C VAL A 91 2.21 8.86 -15.79
N GLY A 92 3.38 8.52 -16.32
CA GLY A 92 3.59 8.35 -17.75
C GLY A 92 2.90 7.12 -18.35
N PHE A 93 2.63 7.16 -19.66
CA PHE A 93 1.92 6.09 -20.38
C PHE A 93 2.66 4.74 -20.31
N TRP A 94 4.00 4.74 -20.22
CA TRP A 94 4.81 3.50 -20.16
C TRP A 94 4.48 2.64 -18.93
N HIS A 95 3.98 3.24 -17.83
CA HIS A 95 3.49 2.49 -16.66
C HIS A 95 2.25 1.63 -16.98
N GLN A 96 1.60 1.88 -18.12
CA GLN A 96 0.39 1.18 -18.56
C GLN A 96 0.68 0.18 -19.67
N VAL A 97 1.58 0.51 -20.60
CA VAL A 97 1.79 -0.29 -21.84
C VAL A 97 2.09 -1.75 -21.55
N HIS A 98 3.02 -2.04 -20.64
CA HIS A 98 3.40 -3.42 -20.37
C HIS A 98 2.33 -4.15 -19.55
N SER A 99 1.79 -3.52 -18.50
CA SER A 99 0.91 -4.18 -17.54
C SER A 99 -0.55 -4.29 -17.99
N TYR A 100 -1.10 -3.21 -18.57
CA TYR A 100 -2.52 -3.04 -18.86
C TYR A 100 -2.86 -3.09 -20.35
N VAL A 101 -1.87 -3.02 -21.26
CA VAL A 101 -2.12 -3.20 -22.70
C VAL A 101 -1.66 -4.59 -23.16
N ARG A 102 -0.43 -4.98 -22.83
CA ARG A 102 0.15 -6.27 -23.28
C ARG A 102 0.26 -7.34 -22.19
N GLY A 103 -0.01 -6.98 -20.94
CA GLY A 103 0.34 -7.79 -19.77
C GLY A 103 -0.81 -8.58 -19.16
N ASN A 104 -0.57 -9.00 -17.92
CA ASN A 104 -1.49 -9.82 -17.13
C ASN A 104 -2.78 -9.08 -16.76
N TRP A 105 -2.75 -7.75 -16.72
CA TRP A 105 -3.90 -6.90 -16.33
C TRP A 105 -4.56 -6.23 -17.54
N ARG A 106 -4.47 -6.85 -18.72
CA ARG A 106 -5.04 -6.32 -19.97
C ARG A 106 -6.57 -6.35 -20.04
N ARG A 107 -7.22 -7.05 -19.10
CA ARG A 107 -8.67 -7.16 -18.98
C ARG A 107 -9.11 -6.46 -17.72
N GLU A 108 -10.11 -5.60 -17.84
CA GLU A 108 -10.66 -4.85 -16.70
C GLU A 108 -11.14 -5.77 -15.58
N ALA A 109 -11.78 -6.89 -15.91
CA ALA A 109 -12.25 -7.89 -14.95
C ALA A 109 -11.14 -8.51 -14.08
N ASP A 110 -9.90 -8.53 -14.58
CA ASP A 110 -8.74 -9.14 -13.93
C ASP A 110 -7.81 -8.08 -13.31
N ALA A 111 -8.18 -6.80 -13.38
CA ALA A 111 -7.34 -5.67 -13.05
C ALA A 111 -7.97 -4.77 -11.96
N THR A 112 -7.13 -3.97 -11.31
CA THR A 112 -7.60 -2.83 -10.51
C THR A 112 -7.39 -1.53 -11.26
N PHE A 113 -8.22 -0.53 -11.00
CA PHE A 113 -8.07 0.80 -11.60
C PHE A 113 -6.72 1.45 -11.24
N MET A 114 -6.24 2.32 -12.14
CA MET A 114 -4.88 2.87 -12.11
C MET A 114 -4.52 3.56 -10.79
N LEU A 115 -5.41 4.37 -10.24
CA LEU A 115 -5.15 5.08 -8.97
C LEU A 115 -4.90 4.10 -7.81
N MET A 116 -5.52 2.92 -7.81
CA MET A 116 -5.26 1.91 -6.77
C MET A 116 -3.93 1.19 -6.98
N ALA A 117 -3.61 0.79 -8.21
CA ALA A 117 -2.36 0.08 -8.49
C ALA A 117 -1.13 0.98 -8.36
N LYS A 118 -1.23 2.20 -8.90
CA LYS A 118 -0.13 3.14 -8.93
C LYS A 118 -0.11 4.01 -7.69
N SER A 119 -1.18 4.74 -7.44
CA SER A 119 -1.14 5.91 -6.55
C SER A 119 -1.68 5.67 -5.13
N CYS A 120 -1.83 4.41 -4.74
CA CYS A 120 -2.19 4.06 -3.37
C CYS A 120 -1.14 4.50 -2.34
N HIS A 121 0.14 4.53 -2.73
CA HIS A 121 1.19 5.08 -1.89
C HIS A 121 1.09 6.60 -1.76
N ASP A 122 0.53 7.33 -2.73
CA ASP A 122 0.40 8.79 -2.66
C ASP A 122 -0.70 9.20 -1.68
N ILE A 123 -1.83 8.48 -1.71
CA ILE A 123 -2.93 8.69 -0.75
C ILE A 123 -2.45 8.36 0.67
N ASP A 124 -1.73 7.24 0.81
CA ASP A 124 -1.10 6.85 2.06
C ASP A 124 -0.08 7.88 2.57
N TYR A 125 0.68 8.48 1.64
CA TYR A 125 1.66 9.52 1.93
C TYR A 125 1.02 10.83 2.39
N LEU A 126 -0.06 11.26 1.75
CA LEU A 126 -0.84 12.42 2.20
C LEU A 126 -1.38 12.20 3.61
N HIS A 127 -1.90 11.01 3.90
CA HIS A 127 -2.34 10.66 5.25
C HIS A 127 -1.17 10.66 6.25
N PHE A 128 0.01 10.17 5.84
CA PHE A 128 1.22 10.18 6.65
C PHE A 128 1.72 11.58 7.01
N LEU A 129 1.55 12.56 6.12
CA LEU A 129 1.88 13.96 6.38
C LEU A 129 0.81 14.68 7.23
N MET A 130 -0.47 14.42 6.95
CA MET A 130 -1.59 15.09 7.62
C MET A 130 -1.89 14.58 9.03
N GLU A 131 -1.60 13.29 9.29
CA GLU A 131 -1.86 12.60 10.56
C GLU A 131 -3.32 12.73 11.05
N LYS A 132 -4.26 12.88 10.11
CA LYS A 132 -5.69 13.04 10.34
C LYS A 132 -6.50 12.18 9.37
N PRO A 133 -7.64 11.62 9.80
CA PRO A 133 -8.51 10.88 8.90
C PRO A 133 -9.18 11.84 7.89
N PRO A 134 -9.40 11.41 6.64
CA PRO A 134 -10.15 12.19 5.68
C PRO A 134 -11.62 12.30 6.10
N ARG A 135 -12.22 13.49 5.95
CA ARG A 135 -13.65 13.72 6.20
C ARG A 135 -14.51 13.56 4.94
N ALA A 136 -13.95 13.93 3.79
CA ALA A 136 -14.60 13.84 2.48
C ALA A 136 -13.53 13.57 1.41
N VAL A 137 -13.93 12.94 0.31
CA VAL A 137 -13.07 12.63 -0.84
C VAL A 137 -13.86 12.93 -2.11
N SER A 138 -13.20 13.53 -3.09
CA SER A 138 -13.70 13.67 -4.45
C SER A 138 -12.64 13.21 -5.44
N SER A 139 -13.07 12.70 -6.58
CA SER A 139 -12.19 12.24 -7.65
C SER A 139 -12.85 12.48 -9.00
N PHE A 140 -12.05 12.86 -9.99
CA PHE A 140 -12.50 13.17 -11.34
C PHE A 140 -11.54 12.51 -12.32
N GLY A 141 -12.09 11.97 -13.41
CA GLY A 141 -11.30 11.31 -14.45
C GLY A 141 -12.16 10.96 -15.66
N SER A 142 -11.52 10.72 -16.81
CA SER A 142 -12.20 10.29 -18.02
C SER A 142 -11.30 9.35 -18.83
N LEU A 143 -11.90 8.43 -19.59
CA LEU A 143 -11.18 7.54 -20.50
C LEU A 143 -10.87 8.28 -21.79
N VAL A 144 -9.67 8.87 -21.84
CA VAL A 144 -9.20 9.63 -23.01
C VAL A 144 -8.33 8.79 -23.97
N HIS A 145 -7.73 7.71 -23.48
CA HIS A 145 -6.89 6.78 -24.24
C HIS A 145 -7.50 5.37 -24.24
N PHE A 146 -7.20 4.56 -25.26
CA PHE A 146 -7.66 3.16 -25.40
C PHE A 146 -9.20 3.01 -25.37
N ARG A 147 -9.88 3.64 -26.34
CA ARG A 147 -11.33 3.49 -26.56
C ARG A 147 -11.63 2.19 -27.35
N PRO A 148 -12.84 1.61 -27.23
CA PRO A 148 -13.27 0.45 -28.02
C PRO A 148 -13.12 0.66 -29.54
#